data_AF-A0A3D1TS28-F1
#
_entry.id   AF-A0A3D1TS28-F1
#
_cell.length_a   1.000
_cell.length_b   1.000
_cell.length_c   1.000
_cell.angle_alpha   90.00
_cell.angle_beta   90.00
_cell.angle_gamma   90.00
#
_symmetry.space_group_name_H-M   'P 1'
#
loop_
_entity.id
_entity.type
_entity.pdbx_description
1 polymer ?
#
loop_
_entity_poly.entity_id
_entity_poly.type
_entity_poly.pdbx_seq_one_letter_code
_entity_poly.pdbx_strand_id
1 'polypeptide(L)'
;MAAADDATPTQRTGRIIRRLELLGPGPAVLFRDAALLVRDTPVPLASRVHLVWHLLRETESALRAVLLPLPEGPAPRAKGCLVCGMAQENKETQKEEIRAVCASLGLPEGAAAETEWQWLAARAHGRAHRDALGLPSQDDQQLRAHFTRWESFLDAVLDRYEATYLTAMRNVEKLAAIKQPTRHHVRQLRNNLPNNRNALRVFFGRLTSPNWLAPLQKVGYFDHPTPPEVQPDGSVNLPPWPPAEYLTRMASVAPERVAKVLRVIPASDNTMVAYELLDACQKLPPALVAGLCPTIKTWLRSVYPNFLASKTAPLVTRLAADGHHAEALDLARYVLGAK
;
A
#
# COMPACT_ATOMS: atom_id res chain seq x y z
N MET A 1 -15.13 -32.47 6.92
CA MET A 1 -14.50 -33.14 5.77
C MET A 1 -13.79 -32.08 4.96
N ALA A 2 -12.47 -32.00 5.05
CA ALA A 2 -11.68 -31.09 4.23
C ALA A 2 -11.63 -31.66 2.81
N ALA A 3 -12.08 -30.89 1.82
CA ALA A 3 -11.83 -31.22 0.42
C ALA A 3 -10.31 -31.24 0.21
N ALA A 4 -9.78 -32.35 -0.30
CA ALA A 4 -8.41 -32.40 -0.76
C ALA A 4 -8.24 -31.37 -1.89
N ASP A 5 -7.28 -30.45 -1.73
CA ASP A 5 -6.97 -29.35 -2.64
C ASP A 5 -6.39 -29.90 -3.95
N ASP A 6 -7.27 -30.16 -4.94
CA ASP A 6 -6.96 -30.68 -6.29
C ASP A 6 -6.45 -29.58 -7.26
N ALA A 7 -5.94 -28.47 -6.71
CA ALA A 7 -5.42 -27.36 -7.51
C ALA A 7 -4.02 -27.67 -8.04
N THR A 8 -3.79 -27.45 -9.34
CA THR A 8 -2.44 -27.55 -9.92
C THR A 8 -1.48 -26.57 -9.22
N PRO A 9 -0.16 -26.84 -9.20
CA PRO A 9 0.82 -25.93 -8.60
C PRO A 9 0.69 -24.48 -9.09
N THR A 10 0.39 -24.27 -10.37
CA THR A 10 0.16 -22.95 -10.96
C THR A 10 -1.10 -22.27 -10.42
N GLN A 11 -2.19 -23.01 -10.24
CA GLN A 11 -3.42 -22.51 -9.64
C GLN A 11 -3.22 -22.11 -8.16
N ARG A 12 -2.50 -22.93 -7.38
CA ARG A 12 -2.18 -22.62 -5.99
C ARG A 12 -1.37 -21.32 -5.87
N THR A 13 -0.31 -21.16 -6.68
CA THR A 13 0.49 -19.93 -6.67
C THR A 13 -0.33 -18.70 -7.03
N GLY A 14 -1.18 -18.79 -8.08
CA GLY A 14 -2.06 -17.68 -8.46
C GLY A 14 -3.01 -17.28 -7.34
N ARG A 15 -3.57 -18.27 -6.62
CA ARG A 15 -4.41 -18.04 -5.43
C ARG A 15 -3.65 -17.36 -4.30
N ILE A 16 -2.43 -17.82 -3.98
CA ILE A 16 -1.57 -17.21 -2.96
C ILE A 16 -1.26 -15.75 -3.31
N ILE A 17 -0.86 -15.46 -4.55
CA ILE A 17 -0.55 -14.10 -5.01
C ILE A 17 -1.77 -13.19 -4.82
N ARG A 18 -2.95 -13.62 -5.28
CA ARG A 18 -4.21 -12.87 -5.10
C ARG A 18 -4.53 -12.60 -3.63
N ARG A 19 -4.29 -13.57 -2.75
CA ARG A 19 -4.52 -13.39 -1.30
C ARG A 19 -3.47 -12.50 -0.65
N LEU A 20 -2.21 -12.53 -1.10
CA LEU A 20 -1.17 -11.60 -0.65
C LEU A 20 -1.50 -10.15 -1.03
N GLU A 21 -2.22 -9.91 -2.12
CA GLU A 21 -2.71 -8.57 -2.48
C GLU A 21 -3.72 -8.02 -1.45
N LEU A 22 -4.35 -8.88 -0.64
CA LEU A 22 -5.15 -8.44 0.51
C LEU A 22 -4.28 -7.84 1.62
N LEU A 23 -2.97 -8.12 1.67
CA LEU A 23 -2.06 -7.44 2.58
C LEU A 23 -1.49 -6.17 1.93
N GLY A 24 -1.18 -6.25 0.65
CA GLY A 24 -0.66 -5.15 -0.15
C GLY A 24 0.14 -5.64 -1.35
N PRO A 25 0.48 -4.75 -2.30
CA PRO A 25 1.14 -5.15 -3.54
C PRO A 25 2.57 -5.67 -3.32
N GLY A 26 3.29 -5.16 -2.32
CA GLY A 26 4.67 -5.55 -2.01
C GLY A 26 4.87 -7.06 -1.80
N PRO A 27 4.25 -7.68 -0.77
CA PRO A 27 4.42 -9.11 -0.53
C PRO A 27 3.95 -9.99 -1.69
N ALA A 28 2.93 -9.55 -2.45
CA ALA A 28 2.43 -10.27 -3.61
C ALA A 28 3.46 -10.30 -4.76
N VAL A 29 4.12 -9.17 -5.05
CA VAL A 29 5.20 -9.08 -6.05
C VAL A 29 6.40 -9.92 -5.63
N LEU A 30 6.84 -9.80 -4.37
CA LEU A 30 7.96 -10.57 -3.84
C LEU A 30 7.75 -12.08 -4.00
N PHE A 31 6.55 -12.56 -3.67
CA PHE A 31 6.22 -13.98 -3.81
C PHE A 31 6.07 -14.42 -5.26
N ARG A 32 5.49 -13.57 -6.12
CA ARG A 32 5.40 -13.83 -7.56
C ARG A 32 6.79 -14.03 -8.17
N ASP A 33 7.72 -13.13 -7.87
CA ASP A 33 9.10 -13.20 -8.37
C ASP A 33 9.82 -14.44 -7.83
N ALA A 34 9.59 -14.80 -6.56
CA ALA A 34 10.10 -16.04 -6.00
C ALA A 34 9.57 -17.28 -6.75
N ALA A 35 8.29 -17.29 -7.10
CA ALA A 35 7.69 -18.39 -7.87
C ALA A 35 8.26 -18.49 -9.29
N LEU A 36 8.45 -17.36 -9.98
CA LEU A 36 9.07 -17.30 -11.31
C LEU A 36 10.49 -17.89 -11.28
N LEU A 37 11.32 -17.47 -10.31
CA LEU A 37 12.70 -17.95 -10.16
C LEU A 37 12.80 -19.45 -9.80
N VAL A 38 11.74 -20.06 -9.28
CA VAL A 38 11.71 -21.49 -8.93
C VAL A 38 11.17 -22.36 -10.07
N ARG A 39 10.24 -21.84 -10.87
CA ARG A 39 9.43 -22.62 -11.82
C ARG A 39 9.77 -22.40 -13.29
N ASP A 40 10.15 -21.20 -13.69
CA ASP A 40 10.53 -20.93 -15.08
C ASP A 40 11.91 -21.52 -15.38
N THR A 41 12.20 -21.68 -16.68
CA THR A 41 13.52 -22.09 -17.20
C THR A 41 14.60 -21.34 -16.42
N PRO A 42 15.57 -22.04 -15.77
CA PRO A 42 16.45 -21.42 -14.80
C PRO A 42 17.11 -20.17 -15.39
N VAL A 43 16.71 -18.99 -14.89
CA VAL A 43 17.47 -17.77 -15.17
C VAL A 43 18.88 -18.05 -14.64
N PRO A 44 19.96 -17.88 -15.44
CA PRO A 44 21.30 -18.32 -15.09
C PRO A 44 21.96 -17.37 -14.07
N LEU A 45 21.28 -17.13 -12.95
CA LEU A 45 21.75 -16.31 -11.84
C LEU A 45 22.43 -17.22 -10.82
N ALA A 46 23.74 -17.03 -10.62
CA ALA A 46 24.50 -17.76 -9.62
C ALA A 46 23.98 -17.54 -8.18
N SER A 47 23.26 -16.45 -7.94
CA SER A 47 22.64 -16.07 -6.65
C SER A 47 21.17 -16.46 -6.53
N ARG A 48 20.58 -17.17 -7.50
CA ARG A 48 19.12 -17.43 -7.58
C ARG A 48 18.53 -18.01 -6.29
N VAL A 49 19.15 -19.05 -5.72
CA VAL A 49 18.66 -19.68 -4.49
C VAL A 49 18.61 -18.68 -3.33
N HIS A 50 19.66 -17.88 -3.18
CA HIS A 50 19.74 -16.84 -2.14
C HIS A 50 18.70 -15.74 -2.36
N LEU A 51 18.48 -15.32 -3.61
CA LEU A 51 17.44 -14.34 -3.95
C LEU A 51 16.05 -14.87 -3.60
N VAL A 52 15.73 -16.12 -3.93
CA VAL A 52 14.44 -16.73 -3.57
C VAL A 52 14.24 -16.77 -2.05
N TRP A 53 15.26 -17.15 -1.27
CA TRP A 53 15.17 -17.12 0.19
C TRP A 53 14.96 -15.72 0.76
N HIS A 54 15.60 -14.71 0.17
CA HIS A 54 15.37 -13.32 0.52
C HIS A 54 13.93 -12.89 0.27
N LEU A 55 13.40 -13.17 -0.92
CA LEU A 55 12.03 -12.83 -1.27
C LEU A 55 11.03 -13.50 -0.33
N LEU A 56 11.21 -14.79 -0.02
CA LEU A 56 10.37 -15.52 0.93
C LEU A 56 10.44 -14.94 2.35
N ARG A 57 11.63 -14.51 2.81
CA ARG A 57 11.81 -13.85 4.10
C ARG A 57 11.04 -12.53 4.17
N GLU A 58 11.13 -11.71 3.12
CA GLU A 58 10.43 -10.41 3.08
C GLU A 58 8.91 -10.60 2.98
N THR A 59 8.44 -11.59 2.20
CA THR A 59 7.02 -11.97 2.17
C THR A 59 6.53 -12.42 3.55
N GLU A 60 7.28 -13.26 4.27
CA GLU A 60 6.94 -13.70 5.63
C GLU A 60 6.91 -12.55 6.63
N SER A 61 7.91 -11.67 6.58
CA SER A 61 7.99 -10.51 7.49
C SER A 61 6.79 -9.57 7.27
N ALA A 62 6.42 -9.32 6.01
CA ALA A 62 5.23 -8.53 5.69
C ALA A 62 3.93 -9.21 6.14
N LEU A 63 3.82 -10.53 5.96
CA LEU A 63 2.68 -11.33 6.44
C LEU A 63 2.52 -11.18 7.95
N ARG A 64 3.59 -11.41 8.71
CA ARG A 64 3.59 -11.30 10.16
C ARG A 64 3.26 -9.87 10.61
N ALA A 65 3.86 -8.86 10.00
CA ALA A 65 3.66 -7.47 10.39
C ALA A 65 2.19 -7.01 10.28
N VAL A 66 1.45 -7.48 9.26
CA VAL A 66 0.04 -7.13 9.03
C VAL A 66 -0.92 -7.99 9.85
N LEU A 67 -0.61 -9.28 10.04
CA LEU A 67 -1.50 -10.21 10.75
C LEU A 67 -1.31 -10.15 12.27
N LEU A 68 -0.20 -9.60 12.75
CA LEU A 68 0.05 -9.44 14.18
C LEU A 68 -1.06 -8.58 14.80
N PRO A 69 -1.73 -9.05 15.86
CA PRO A 69 -2.72 -8.25 16.57
C PRO A 69 -2.13 -6.90 16.99
N LEU A 70 -2.83 -5.82 16.67
CA LEU A 70 -2.42 -4.50 17.11
C LEU A 70 -2.47 -4.47 18.65
N PRO A 71 -1.39 -4.03 19.33
CA PRO A 71 -1.39 -3.95 20.79
C PRO A 71 -2.49 -2.99 21.26
N GLU A 72 -3.22 -3.39 22.30
CA GLU A 72 -4.14 -2.50 22.99
C GLU A 72 -3.33 -1.54 23.88
N GLY A 73 -3.32 -0.25 23.54
CA GLY A 73 -2.66 0.79 24.32
C GLY A 73 -1.46 1.46 23.63
N PRO A 74 -0.80 2.43 24.30
CA PRO A 74 0.35 3.12 23.73
C PRO A 74 1.51 2.16 23.53
N ALA A 75 2.19 2.27 22.39
CA ALA A 75 3.32 1.43 22.04
C ALA A 75 4.34 1.32 23.19
N PRO A 76 4.83 0.12 23.53
CA PRO A 76 6.05 0.03 24.31
C PRO A 76 7.16 0.79 23.57
N ARG A 77 8.03 1.49 24.31
CA ARG A 77 9.18 2.20 23.75
C ARG A 77 10.13 1.19 23.11
N ALA A 78 9.93 0.87 21.83
CA ALA A 78 10.88 0.08 21.08
C ALA A 78 12.20 0.86 20.97
N LYS A 79 13.29 0.28 21.49
CA LYS A 79 14.65 0.69 21.12
C LYS A 79 14.88 0.25 19.67
N GLY A 80 14.58 1.14 18.73
CA GLY A 80 14.75 0.91 17.30
C GLY A 80 15.51 2.05 16.65
N CYS A 81 16.28 1.72 15.60
CA CYS A 81 17.13 2.63 14.84
C CYS A 81 16.41 3.93 14.45
N LEU A 82 17.04 5.09 14.65
CA LEU A 82 16.48 6.43 14.42
C LEU A 82 16.08 6.72 12.96
N VAL A 83 16.51 5.88 12.00
CA VAL A 83 16.26 6.05 10.57
C VAL A 83 15.13 5.15 10.05
N CYS A 84 15.15 3.86 10.38
CA CYS A 84 14.15 2.89 9.89
C CYS A 84 13.18 2.39 10.96
N GLY A 85 13.48 2.61 12.24
CA GLY A 85 12.59 2.29 13.33
C GLY A 85 12.47 0.81 13.70
N MET A 86 13.11 -0.10 12.97
CA MET A 86 13.10 -1.52 13.28
C MET A 86 13.99 -1.78 14.51
N ALA A 87 13.47 -2.47 15.52
CA ALA A 87 14.29 -3.11 16.53
C ALA A 87 14.97 -4.33 15.87
N GLN A 88 16.16 -4.72 16.33
CA GLN A 88 16.69 -6.04 15.98
C GLN A 88 15.72 -7.08 16.58
N GLU A 89 14.95 -7.76 15.73
CA GLU A 89 14.12 -8.89 16.16
C GLU A 89 15.05 -9.97 16.75
N ASN A 90 14.86 -10.33 18.01
CA ASN A 90 15.50 -11.52 18.57
C ASN A 90 14.70 -12.74 18.09
N LYS A 91 15.33 -13.90 17.92
CA LYS A 91 14.65 -15.13 17.47
C LYS A 91 13.47 -15.51 18.39
N GLU A 92 13.56 -15.15 19.66
CA GLU A 92 12.51 -15.37 20.65
C GLU A 92 11.27 -14.51 20.37
N THR A 93 11.45 -13.24 19.95
CA THR A 93 10.34 -12.34 19.59
C THR A 93 9.63 -12.80 18.31
N GLN A 94 10.35 -13.37 17.33
CA GLN A 94 9.72 -13.90 16.10
C GLN A 94 8.76 -15.06 16.40
N LYS A 95 9.14 -15.99 17.29
CA LYS A 95 8.27 -17.12 17.65
C LYS A 95 7.02 -16.69 18.41
N GLU A 96 7.16 -15.71 19.31
CA GLU A 96 6.05 -15.13 20.05
C GLU A 96 5.05 -14.43 19.12
N GLU A 97 5.54 -13.67 18.14
CA GLU A 97 4.69 -13.04 17.14
C GLU A 97 3.94 -14.07 16.28
N ILE A 98 4.61 -15.13 15.82
CA ILE A 98 3.96 -16.21 15.06
C ILE A 98 2.85 -16.86 15.90
N ARG A 99 3.10 -17.14 17.18
CA ARG A 99 2.08 -17.66 18.11
C ARG A 99 0.88 -16.72 18.23
N ALA A 100 1.13 -15.41 18.41
CA ALA A 100 0.08 -14.42 18.51
C ALA A 100 -0.77 -14.32 17.23
N VAL A 101 -0.14 -14.43 16.06
CA VAL A 101 -0.86 -14.49 14.76
C VAL A 101 -1.69 -15.76 14.64
N CYS A 102 -1.12 -16.93 14.95
CA CYS A 102 -1.85 -18.18 14.87
C CYS A 102 -3.10 -18.16 15.77
N ALA A 103 -2.96 -17.65 17.00
CA ALA A 103 -4.08 -17.46 17.92
C ALA A 103 -5.15 -16.52 17.35
N SER A 104 -4.76 -15.38 16.74
CA SER A 104 -5.70 -14.40 16.19
C SER A 104 -6.48 -14.93 14.97
N LEU A 105 -5.86 -15.82 14.19
CA LEU A 105 -6.49 -16.52 13.06
C LEU A 105 -7.33 -17.74 13.46
N GLY A 106 -7.41 -18.04 14.77
CA GLY A 106 -8.11 -19.22 15.29
C GLY A 106 -7.48 -20.53 14.80
N LEU A 107 -6.15 -20.56 14.65
CA LEU A 107 -5.40 -21.80 14.46
C LEU A 107 -5.15 -22.44 15.84
N PRO A 108 -5.34 -23.76 16.02
CA PRO A 108 -5.08 -24.41 17.30
C PRO A 108 -3.63 -24.21 17.76
N GLU A 109 -3.41 -24.00 19.06
CA GLU A 109 -2.07 -23.89 19.63
C GLU A 109 -1.28 -25.18 19.42
N GLY A 110 -0.04 -25.08 18.95
CA GLY A 110 0.76 -26.26 18.61
C GLY A 110 0.28 -27.00 17.35
N ALA A 111 -0.63 -26.40 16.56
CA ALA A 111 -0.99 -26.96 15.27
C ALA A 111 0.24 -27.13 14.36
N ALA A 112 0.17 -28.12 13.46
CA ALA A 112 1.21 -28.35 12.46
C ALA A 112 1.56 -27.06 11.67
N ALA A 113 0.59 -26.18 11.43
CA ALA A 113 0.79 -24.91 10.75
C ALA A 113 1.71 -23.92 11.52
N GLU A 114 1.57 -23.82 12.84
CA GLU A 114 2.43 -22.94 13.67
C GLU A 114 3.87 -23.46 13.68
N THR A 115 4.04 -24.77 13.91
CA THR A 115 5.35 -25.42 13.91
C THR A 115 6.05 -25.28 12.55
N GLU A 116 5.28 -25.48 11.47
CA GLU A 116 5.77 -25.34 10.11
C GLU A 116 6.18 -23.89 9.80
N TRP A 117 5.37 -22.90 10.21
CA TRP A 117 5.73 -21.49 10.06
C TRP A 117 7.02 -21.15 10.80
N GLN A 118 7.13 -21.49 12.10
CA GLN A 118 8.34 -21.21 12.87
C GLN A 118 9.60 -21.84 12.22
N TRP A 119 9.46 -23.05 11.68
CA TRP A 119 10.54 -23.75 10.99
C TRP A 119 10.94 -23.08 9.68
N LEU A 120 9.96 -22.63 8.88
CA LEU A 120 10.16 -21.96 7.60
C LEU A 120 10.78 -20.57 7.79
N ALA A 121 10.23 -19.77 8.72
CA ALA A 121 10.71 -18.43 9.03
C ALA A 121 12.17 -18.42 9.50
N ALA A 122 12.54 -19.34 10.41
CA ALA A 122 13.92 -19.47 10.87
C ALA A 122 14.90 -19.82 9.74
N ARG A 123 14.49 -20.65 8.79
CA ARG A 123 15.32 -21.04 7.63
C ARG A 123 15.42 -19.95 6.58
N ALA A 124 14.32 -19.27 6.26
CA ALA A 124 14.37 -18.14 5.34
C ALA A 124 15.27 -17.04 5.88
N HIS A 125 15.21 -16.74 7.18
CA HIS A 125 16.15 -15.81 7.79
C HIS A 125 17.60 -16.28 7.57
N GLY A 126 17.96 -17.50 7.98
CA GLY A 126 19.34 -17.99 7.85
C GLY A 126 19.85 -18.06 6.40
N ARG A 127 19.04 -18.58 5.46
CA ARG A 127 19.43 -18.81 4.07
C ARG A 127 19.39 -17.56 3.19
N ALA A 128 18.64 -16.55 3.62
CA ALA A 128 18.69 -15.22 3.04
C ALA A 128 19.94 -14.45 3.50
N HIS A 129 20.70 -14.87 4.50
CA HIS A 129 21.97 -14.19 4.80
C HIS A 129 23.10 -14.79 3.97
N ARG A 130 24.04 -13.94 3.54
CA ARG A 130 25.24 -14.38 2.84
C ARG A 130 26.13 -15.17 3.79
N ASP A 131 26.80 -16.19 3.27
CA ASP A 131 27.80 -16.93 4.02
C ASP A 131 29.17 -16.27 3.82
N ALA A 132 29.51 -15.32 4.69
CA ALA A 132 30.76 -14.56 4.64
C ALA A 132 31.09 -14.04 3.22
N LEU A 133 32.17 -14.55 2.62
CA LEU A 133 32.61 -14.27 1.24
C LEU A 133 32.39 -15.46 0.29
N GLY A 134 31.69 -16.51 0.76
CA GLY A 134 31.40 -17.73 0.01
C GLY A 134 30.32 -17.55 -1.05
N LEU A 135 30.28 -18.49 -1.99
CA LEU A 135 29.22 -18.54 -3.00
C LEU A 135 27.88 -18.92 -2.36
N PRO A 136 26.76 -18.34 -2.83
CA PRO A 136 25.44 -18.82 -2.47
C PRO A 136 25.25 -20.31 -2.76
N SER A 137 24.47 -20.99 -1.92
CA SER A 137 24.05 -22.37 -2.19
C SER A 137 23.41 -22.48 -3.58
N GLN A 138 23.67 -23.58 -4.29
CA GLN A 138 23.08 -23.86 -5.59
C GLN A 138 22.17 -25.12 -5.57
N ASP A 139 21.76 -25.56 -4.37
CA ASP A 139 20.90 -26.74 -4.21
C ASP A 139 19.45 -26.44 -4.61
N ASP A 140 19.19 -26.61 -5.91
CA ASP A 140 17.92 -26.32 -6.54
C ASP A 140 16.82 -27.34 -6.21
N GLN A 141 17.20 -28.60 -5.99
CA GLN A 141 16.25 -29.64 -5.60
C GLN A 141 15.69 -29.35 -4.20
N GLN A 142 16.57 -29.02 -3.25
CA GLN A 142 16.17 -28.63 -1.91
C GLN A 142 15.36 -27.32 -1.93
N LEU A 143 15.74 -26.35 -2.77
CA LEU A 143 14.96 -25.12 -2.95
C LEU A 143 13.52 -25.43 -3.37
N ARG A 144 13.32 -26.25 -4.41
CA ARG A 144 11.98 -26.63 -4.90
C ARG A 144 11.15 -27.32 -3.81
N ALA A 145 11.75 -28.27 -3.09
CA ALA A 145 11.07 -28.97 -2.00
C ALA A 145 10.64 -28.01 -0.87
N HIS A 146 11.49 -27.05 -0.51
CA HIS A 146 11.14 -26.01 0.46
C HIS A 146 10.08 -25.05 -0.07
N PHE A 147 10.14 -24.68 -1.35
CA PHE A 147 9.17 -23.80 -1.97
C PHE A 147 7.76 -24.39 -1.92
N THR A 148 7.58 -25.68 -2.21
CA THR A 148 6.28 -26.35 -2.07
C THR A 148 5.73 -26.29 -0.63
N ARG A 149 6.61 -26.36 0.38
CA ARG A 149 6.21 -26.20 1.79
C ARG A 149 5.76 -24.77 2.08
N TRP A 150 6.47 -23.77 1.55
CA TRP A 150 6.06 -22.36 1.62
C TRP A 150 4.68 -22.14 0.99
N GLU A 151 4.41 -22.75 -0.16
CA GLU A 151 3.12 -22.62 -0.83
C GLU A 151 1.99 -23.17 0.04
N SER A 152 2.15 -24.39 0.57
CA SER A 152 1.15 -25.00 1.45
C SER A 152 0.94 -24.17 2.73
N PHE A 153 2.02 -23.64 3.31
CA PHE A 153 1.95 -22.76 4.48
C PHE A 153 1.19 -21.46 4.18
N LEU A 154 1.59 -20.74 3.13
CA LEU A 154 0.99 -19.46 2.76
C LEU A 154 -0.48 -19.63 2.41
N ASP A 155 -0.83 -20.67 1.65
CA ASP A 155 -2.20 -20.91 1.27
C ASP A 155 -3.10 -21.16 2.48
N ALA A 156 -2.64 -21.95 3.46
CA ALA A 156 -3.39 -22.21 4.69
C ALA A 156 -3.56 -20.96 5.58
N VAL A 157 -2.50 -20.17 5.76
CA VAL A 157 -2.57 -18.94 6.58
C VAL A 157 -3.41 -17.87 5.90
N LEU A 158 -3.24 -17.68 4.59
CA LEU A 158 -3.95 -16.67 3.84
C LEU A 158 -5.43 -17.01 3.64
N ASP A 159 -5.80 -18.29 3.59
CA ASP A 159 -7.21 -18.73 3.62
C ASP A 159 -7.91 -18.26 4.90
N ARG A 160 -7.27 -18.45 6.07
CA ARG A 160 -7.78 -17.96 7.35
C ARG A 160 -7.82 -16.44 7.41
N TYR A 161 -6.81 -15.78 6.86
CA TYR A 161 -6.78 -14.32 6.81
C TYR A 161 -7.89 -13.75 5.94
N GLU A 162 -8.13 -14.32 4.75
CA GLU A 162 -9.23 -13.93 3.86
C GLU A 162 -10.59 -14.09 4.57
N ALA A 163 -10.79 -15.20 5.29
CA ALA A 163 -12.01 -15.43 6.07
C ALA A 163 -12.22 -14.42 7.23
N THR A 164 -11.14 -13.81 7.73
CA THR A 164 -11.15 -12.86 8.85
C THR A 164 -10.83 -11.42 8.43
N TYR A 165 -10.79 -11.14 7.13
CA TYR A 165 -10.34 -9.85 6.57
C TYR A 165 -11.13 -8.64 7.10
N LEU A 166 -12.42 -8.82 7.43
CA LEU A 166 -13.24 -7.77 8.03
C LEU A 166 -12.70 -7.29 9.39
N THR A 167 -12.03 -8.15 10.16
CA THR A 167 -11.35 -7.78 11.41
C THR A 167 -10.20 -6.82 11.13
N ALA A 168 -9.43 -7.06 10.06
CA ALA A 168 -8.38 -6.13 9.63
C ALA A 168 -8.98 -4.77 9.21
N MET A 169 -10.12 -4.76 8.51
CA MET A 169 -10.80 -3.51 8.15
C MET A 169 -11.30 -2.73 9.36
N ARG A 170 -11.79 -3.39 10.41
CA ARG A 170 -12.14 -2.72 11.68
C ARG A 170 -10.94 -2.03 12.31
N ASN A 171 -9.75 -2.63 12.22
CA ASN A 171 -8.52 -2.01 12.73
C ASN A 171 -8.13 -0.77 11.90
N VAL A 172 -8.35 -0.80 10.58
CA VAL A 172 -8.20 0.36 9.71
C VAL A 172 -9.15 1.50 10.13
N GLU A 173 -10.43 1.18 10.39
CA GLU A 173 -11.41 2.16 10.84
C GLU A 173 -11.05 2.76 12.21
N LYS A 174 -10.61 1.92 13.16
CA LYS A 174 -10.13 2.36 14.49
C LYS A 174 -8.98 3.35 14.35
N LEU A 175 -8.01 3.07 13.47
CA LEU A 175 -6.89 3.97 13.23
C LEU A 175 -7.34 5.30 12.60
N ALA A 176 -8.26 5.24 11.63
CA ALA A 176 -8.80 6.42 10.97
C ALA A 176 -9.61 7.33 11.92
N ALA A 177 -10.21 6.78 12.97
CA ALA A 177 -10.96 7.53 13.97
C ALA A 177 -10.07 8.43 14.86
N ILE A 178 -8.75 8.25 14.84
CA ILE A 178 -7.82 9.03 15.66
C ILE A 178 -7.75 10.47 15.17
N LYS A 179 -8.14 11.42 16.02
CA LYS A 179 -8.14 12.86 15.68
C LYS A 179 -6.77 13.52 15.76
N GLN A 180 -5.86 12.98 16.55
CA GLN A 180 -4.51 13.49 16.76
C GLN A 180 -3.48 12.38 16.52
N PRO A 181 -3.11 12.12 15.25
CA PRO A 181 -2.15 11.07 14.93
C PRO A 181 -0.77 11.36 15.52
N THR A 182 -0.13 10.30 16.01
CA THR A 182 1.26 10.32 16.48
C THR A 182 2.15 9.60 15.47
N ARG A 183 3.47 9.66 15.65
CA ARG A 183 4.42 8.86 14.85
C ARG A 183 4.12 7.36 14.94
N HIS A 184 3.58 6.89 16.06
CA HIS A 184 3.18 5.49 16.23
C HIS A 184 2.00 5.13 15.32
N HIS A 185 0.95 5.95 15.27
CA HIS A 185 -0.22 5.69 14.42
C HIS A 185 0.17 5.65 12.93
N VAL A 186 1.08 6.54 12.50
CA VAL A 186 1.59 6.53 11.12
C VAL A 186 2.40 5.26 10.84
N ARG A 187 3.19 4.78 11.79
CA ARG A 187 3.90 3.50 11.65
C ARG A 187 2.93 2.34 11.53
N GLN A 188 1.89 2.30 12.37
CA GLN A 188 0.85 1.26 12.31
C GLN A 188 0.17 1.25 10.94
N LEU A 189 -0.17 2.42 10.38
CA LEU A 189 -0.73 2.53 9.04
C LEU A 189 0.17 1.91 7.97
N ARG A 190 1.48 2.16 8.05
CA ARG A 190 2.45 1.71 7.04
C ARG A 190 2.79 0.23 7.13
N ASN A 191 2.89 -0.29 8.36
CA ASN A 191 3.55 -1.57 8.61
C ASN A 191 2.63 -2.63 9.21
N ASN A 192 1.52 -2.24 9.84
CA ASN A 192 0.71 -3.14 10.66
C ASN A 192 -0.77 -3.18 10.22
N LEU A 193 -1.08 -2.59 9.09
CA LEU A 193 -2.38 -2.65 8.46
C LEU A 193 -2.24 -3.03 7.00
N PRO A 194 -3.29 -3.60 6.39
CA PRO A 194 -3.28 -3.85 4.96
C PRO A 194 -3.02 -2.58 4.18
N ASN A 195 -2.01 -2.60 3.32
CA ASN A 195 -1.65 -1.52 2.42
C ASN A 195 -2.15 -1.84 1.00
N ASN A 196 -3.45 -2.10 0.88
CA ASN A 196 -4.12 -2.34 -0.38
C ASN A 196 -5.18 -1.26 -0.66
N ARG A 197 -5.69 -1.22 -1.89
CA ARG A 197 -6.66 -0.20 -2.33
C ARG A 197 -7.93 -0.16 -1.48
N ASN A 198 -8.45 -1.30 -1.04
CA ASN A 198 -9.67 -1.36 -0.21
C ASN A 198 -9.42 -0.78 1.17
N ALA A 199 -8.32 -1.16 1.81
CA ALA A 199 -7.92 -0.66 3.12
C ALA A 199 -7.66 0.86 3.08
N LEU A 200 -6.93 1.34 2.08
CA LEU A 200 -6.70 2.78 1.91
C LEU A 200 -8.01 3.53 1.64
N ARG A 201 -8.93 2.98 0.84
CA ARG A 201 -10.26 3.57 0.64
C ARG A 201 -11.03 3.70 1.95
N VAL A 202 -11.04 2.66 2.78
CA VAL A 202 -11.69 2.70 4.11
C VAL A 202 -10.99 3.73 5.00
N PHE A 203 -9.66 3.69 5.10
CA PHE A 203 -8.87 4.60 5.92
C PHE A 203 -9.16 6.06 5.56
N PHE A 204 -8.90 6.44 4.31
CA PHE A 204 -9.10 7.81 3.84
C PHE A 204 -10.57 8.21 3.89
N GLY A 205 -11.51 7.32 3.54
CA GLY A 205 -12.95 7.62 3.61
C GLY A 205 -13.44 7.92 5.02
N ARG A 206 -12.81 7.35 6.05
CA ARG A 206 -13.17 7.57 7.47
C ARG A 206 -12.43 8.74 8.13
N LEU A 207 -11.38 9.29 7.50
CA LEU A 207 -10.67 10.43 8.05
C LEU A 207 -11.57 11.68 8.11
N THR A 208 -11.68 12.23 9.32
CA THR A 208 -12.44 13.47 9.62
C THR A 208 -11.57 14.59 10.19
N SER A 209 -10.33 14.29 10.61
CA SER A 209 -9.42 15.28 11.20
C SER A 209 -8.36 15.75 10.20
N PRO A 210 -8.08 17.06 10.10
CA PRO A 210 -7.00 17.59 9.26
C PRO A 210 -5.61 17.26 9.83
N ASN A 211 -5.51 16.75 11.06
CA ASN A 211 -4.23 16.48 11.70
C ASN A 211 -3.44 15.33 11.06
N TRP A 212 -4.10 14.54 10.21
CA TRP A 212 -3.44 13.53 9.37
C TRP A 212 -2.72 14.10 8.15
N LEU A 213 -3.03 15.32 7.68
CA LEU A 213 -2.42 15.90 6.48
C LEU A 213 -0.88 15.91 6.52
N ALA A 214 -0.29 16.48 7.59
CA ALA A 214 1.16 16.60 7.67
C ALA A 214 1.87 15.25 7.91
N PRO A 215 1.39 14.37 8.80
CA PRO A 215 1.98 13.04 8.94
C PRO A 215 1.90 12.18 7.68
N LEU A 216 0.78 12.21 6.95
CA LEU A 216 0.61 11.46 5.70
C LEU A 216 1.49 12.01 4.58
N GLN A 217 1.60 13.33 4.47
CA GLN A 217 2.54 13.98 3.54
C GLN A 217 3.98 13.58 3.83
N LYS A 218 4.39 13.58 5.10
CA LYS A 218 5.77 13.25 5.48
C LYS A 218 6.18 11.82 5.08
N VAL A 219 5.23 10.90 4.98
CA VAL A 219 5.51 9.50 4.62
C VAL A 219 5.10 9.13 3.19
N GLY A 220 4.73 10.13 2.38
CA GLY A 220 4.56 9.99 0.93
C GLY A 220 3.20 9.45 0.46
N TYR A 221 2.15 9.48 1.28
CA TYR A 221 0.81 9.05 0.83
C TYR A 221 0.19 9.94 -0.26
N PHE A 222 0.73 11.14 -0.47
CA PHE A 222 0.28 12.06 -1.52
C PHE A 222 1.22 12.08 -2.74
N ASP A 223 2.33 11.33 -2.70
CA ASP A 223 3.40 11.41 -3.70
C ASP A 223 3.17 10.42 -4.87
N HIS A 224 2.27 9.46 -4.68
CA HIS A 224 1.98 8.41 -5.64
C HIS A 224 0.48 8.33 -5.93
N PRO A 225 -0.04 9.21 -6.79
CA PRO A 225 -1.38 9.06 -7.35
C PRO A 225 -1.60 7.68 -7.98
N THR A 226 -2.83 7.14 -7.87
CA THR A 226 -3.13 5.84 -8.49
C THR A 226 -2.94 5.93 -10.01
N PRO A 227 -2.11 5.08 -10.64
CA PRO A 227 -1.96 5.08 -12.09
C PRO A 227 -3.22 4.55 -12.79
N PRO A 228 -3.40 4.83 -14.09
CA PRO A 228 -4.42 4.15 -14.90
C PRO A 228 -4.09 2.66 -15.01
N GLU A 229 -5.13 1.83 -15.11
CA GLU A 229 -5.02 0.37 -15.22
C GLU A 229 -5.45 -0.06 -16.64
N VAL A 230 -4.52 -0.57 -17.44
CA VAL A 230 -4.83 -1.14 -18.77
C VAL A 230 -5.28 -2.58 -18.60
N GLN A 231 -6.46 -2.90 -19.13
CA GLN A 231 -7.05 -4.23 -19.10
C GLN A 231 -6.54 -5.10 -20.26
N PRO A 232 -6.64 -6.44 -20.16
CA PRO A 232 -6.22 -7.35 -21.23
C PRO A 232 -6.89 -7.11 -22.59
N ASP A 233 -8.11 -6.55 -22.59
CA ASP A 233 -8.87 -6.20 -23.79
C ASP A 233 -8.48 -4.84 -24.41
N GLY A 234 -7.47 -4.17 -23.83
CA GLY A 234 -7.01 -2.84 -24.24
C GLY A 234 -7.84 -1.68 -23.69
N SER A 235 -8.90 -1.94 -22.92
CA SER A 235 -9.64 -0.88 -22.22
C SER A 235 -8.81 -0.29 -21.08
N VAL A 236 -9.06 0.97 -20.73
CA VAL A 236 -8.34 1.67 -19.65
C VAL A 236 -9.31 1.98 -18.51
N ASN A 237 -9.01 1.45 -17.33
CA ASN A 237 -9.70 1.77 -16.09
C ASN A 237 -8.98 2.95 -15.40
N LEU A 238 -9.75 3.91 -14.91
CA LEU A 238 -9.25 5.09 -14.20
C LEU A 238 -9.65 4.99 -12.72
N PRO A 239 -8.90 4.23 -11.91
CA PRO A 239 -9.28 3.98 -10.53
C PRO A 239 -9.28 5.28 -9.69
N PRO A 240 -10.23 5.47 -8.76
CA PRO A 240 -10.20 6.59 -7.82
C PRO A 240 -8.92 6.62 -6.99
N TRP A 241 -8.58 7.80 -6.49
CA TRP A 241 -7.46 8.00 -5.57
C TRP A 241 -7.97 8.46 -4.21
N PRO A 242 -8.13 7.53 -3.23
CA PRO A 242 -8.73 7.84 -1.94
C PRO A 242 -8.19 9.08 -1.19
N PRO A 243 -6.89 9.42 -1.26
CA PRO A 243 -6.37 10.67 -0.69
C PRO A 243 -7.07 11.93 -1.23
N ALA A 244 -7.49 11.97 -2.49
CA ALA A 244 -8.17 13.13 -3.08
C ALA A 244 -9.48 13.43 -2.37
N GLU A 245 -10.30 12.41 -2.08
CA GLU A 245 -11.56 12.60 -1.36
C GLU A 245 -11.34 13.16 0.05
N TYR A 246 -10.30 12.67 0.75
CA TYR A 246 -9.91 13.22 2.05
C TYR A 246 -9.49 14.69 1.95
N LEU A 247 -8.67 15.06 0.97
CA LEU A 247 -8.27 16.45 0.71
C LEU A 247 -9.50 17.33 0.44
N THR A 248 -10.44 16.85 -0.37
CA THR A 248 -11.70 17.53 -0.67
C THR A 248 -12.52 17.76 0.60
N ARG A 249 -12.62 16.79 1.51
CA ARG A 249 -13.33 17.01 2.79
C ARG A 249 -12.58 17.98 3.70
N MET A 250 -11.24 17.94 3.72
CA MET A 250 -10.44 18.81 4.58
C MET A 250 -10.27 20.23 4.04
N ALA A 251 -10.53 20.47 2.75
CA ALA A 251 -10.34 21.77 2.11
C ALA A 251 -11.14 22.90 2.79
N SER A 252 -12.35 22.61 3.29
CA SER A 252 -13.15 23.59 4.03
C SER A 252 -12.80 23.68 5.53
N VAL A 253 -12.04 22.72 6.07
CA VAL A 253 -11.69 22.64 7.50
C VAL A 253 -10.31 23.20 7.79
N ALA A 254 -9.35 22.98 6.89
CA ALA A 254 -7.96 23.42 7.01
C ALA A 254 -7.39 23.83 5.64
N PRO A 255 -7.95 24.89 5.02
CA PRO A 255 -7.68 25.26 3.63
C PRO A 255 -6.20 25.48 3.32
N GLU A 256 -5.45 26.16 4.19
CA GLU A 256 -4.02 26.44 3.99
C GLU A 256 -3.18 25.16 4.03
N ARG A 257 -3.54 24.23 4.92
CA ARG A 257 -2.86 22.93 5.05
C ARG A 257 -3.12 22.07 3.83
N VAL A 258 -4.35 22.07 3.32
CA VAL A 258 -4.70 21.35 2.09
C VAL A 258 -4.01 21.97 0.88
N ALA A 259 -4.02 23.30 0.73
CA ALA A 259 -3.32 23.99 -0.36
C ALA A 259 -1.81 23.66 -0.37
N LYS A 260 -1.19 23.56 0.81
CA LYS A 260 0.21 23.13 0.92
C LYS A 260 0.43 21.70 0.42
N VAL A 261 -0.49 20.77 0.70
CA VAL A 261 -0.41 19.40 0.19
C VAL A 261 -0.62 19.38 -1.31
N LEU A 262 -1.69 20.01 -1.80
CA LEU A 262 -2.03 20.10 -3.22
C LEU A 262 -0.86 20.61 -4.07
N ARG A 263 -0.15 21.65 -3.62
CA ARG A 263 0.97 22.25 -4.36
C ARG A 263 2.09 21.27 -4.75
N VAL A 264 2.27 20.19 -3.98
CA VAL A 264 3.36 19.23 -4.21
C VAL A 264 2.89 17.90 -4.81
N ILE A 265 1.58 17.73 -5.06
CA ILE A 265 1.06 16.50 -5.69
C ILE A 265 1.52 16.46 -7.14
N PRO A 266 2.22 15.40 -7.58
CA PRO A 266 2.68 15.28 -8.95
C PRO A 266 1.50 15.12 -9.92
N ALA A 267 1.74 15.44 -11.19
CA ALA A 267 0.80 15.09 -12.25
C ALA A 267 0.65 13.58 -12.38
N SER A 268 -0.53 13.14 -12.84
CA SER A 268 -0.86 11.73 -13.05
C SER A 268 -1.54 11.56 -14.40
N ASP A 269 -1.22 10.48 -15.10
CA ASP A 269 -1.91 10.09 -16.33
C ASP A 269 -3.34 9.61 -16.06
N ASN A 270 -3.65 9.28 -14.80
CA ASN A 270 -5.01 8.97 -14.39
C ASN A 270 -5.83 10.25 -14.27
N THR A 271 -6.64 10.52 -15.30
CA THR A 271 -7.46 11.74 -15.38
C THR A 271 -8.48 11.85 -14.24
N MET A 272 -8.90 10.73 -13.63
CA MET A 272 -9.80 10.75 -12.48
C MET A 272 -9.14 11.41 -11.25
N VAL A 273 -7.82 11.24 -11.08
CA VAL A 273 -7.07 11.91 -10.01
C VAL A 273 -7.19 13.43 -10.15
N ALA A 274 -6.93 13.97 -11.34
CA ALA A 274 -7.02 15.40 -11.59
C ALA A 274 -8.46 15.90 -11.36
N TYR A 275 -9.46 15.15 -11.83
CA TYR A 275 -10.87 15.47 -11.62
C TYR A 275 -11.24 15.58 -10.13
N GLU A 276 -10.82 14.62 -9.30
CA GLU A 276 -11.07 14.61 -7.85
C GLU A 276 -10.28 15.70 -7.12
N LEU A 277 -9.06 16.03 -7.56
CA LEU A 277 -8.27 17.13 -6.98
C LEU A 277 -8.85 18.51 -7.28
N LEU A 278 -9.52 18.68 -8.43
CA LEU A 278 -10.26 19.89 -8.74
C LEU A 278 -11.44 20.08 -7.78
N ASP A 279 -12.07 19.02 -7.27
CA ASP A 279 -13.10 19.15 -6.23
C ASP A 279 -12.55 19.72 -4.92
N ALA A 280 -11.31 19.37 -4.56
CA ALA A 280 -10.65 19.98 -3.41
C ALA A 280 -10.38 21.47 -3.64
N CYS A 281 -9.89 21.83 -4.84
CA CYS A 281 -9.68 23.22 -5.22
C CYS A 281 -10.98 24.02 -5.17
N GLN A 282 -12.11 23.43 -5.59
CA GLN A 282 -13.42 24.07 -5.52
C GLN A 282 -13.91 24.32 -4.08
N LYS A 283 -13.30 23.73 -3.06
CA LYS A 283 -13.64 24.01 -1.66
C LYS A 283 -12.69 24.97 -0.97
N LEU A 284 -11.60 25.36 -1.62
CA LEU A 284 -10.65 26.33 -1.10
C LEU A 284 -11.12 27.78 -1.33
N PRO A 285 -10.67 28.73 -0.47
CA PRO A 285 -10.74 30.16 -0.75
C PRO A 285 -10.08 30.52 -2.10
N PRO A 286 -10.66 31.43 -2.91
CA PRO A 286 -10.12 31.77 -4.23
C PRO A 286 -8.65 32.22 -4.20
N ALA A 287 -8.24 32.99 -3.21
CA ALA A 287 -6.85 33.41 -3.03
C ALA A 287 -5.85 32.23 -2.95
N LEU A 288 -6.23 31.12 -2.31
CA LEU A 288 -5.39 29.91 -2.28
C LEU A 288 -5.39 29.18 -3.62
N VAL A 289 -6.53 29.15 -4.31
CA VAL A 289 -6.64 28.55 -5.66
C VAL A 289 -5.80 29.32 -6.67
N ALA A 290 -5.80 30.66 -6.62
CA ALA A 290 -4.95 31.50 -7.46
C ALA A 290 -3.47 31.10 -7.35
N GLY A 291 -2.98 30.90 -6.12
CA GLY A 291 -1.63 30.39 -5.86
C GLY A 291 -1.39 28.93 -6.22
N LEU A 292 -2.40 28.18 -6.67
CA LEU A 292 -2.31 26.80 -7.14
C LEU A 292 -2.47 26.68 -8.66
N CYS A 293 -2.82 27.75 -9.39
CA CYS A 293 -3.01 27.73 -10.84
C CYS A 293 -1.85 27.07 -11.62
N PRO A 294 -0.56 27.33 -11.30
CA PRO A 294 0.55 26.62 -11.97
C PRO A 294 0.48 25.10 -11.78
N THR A 295 0.15 24.63 -10.58
CA THR A 295 0.01 23.21 -10.25
C THR A 295 -1.20 22.61 -10.95
N ILE A 296 -2.36 23.29 -10.91
CA ILE A 296 -3.58 22.86 -11.59
C ILE A 296 -3.32 22.65 -13.09
N LYS A 297 -2.61 23.58 -13.75
CA LYS A 297 -2.23 23.42 -15.16
C LYS A 297 -1.43 22.14 -15.45
N THR A 298 -0.61 21.67 -14.51
CA THR A 298 0.10 20.39 -14.67
C THR A 298 -0.85 19.20 -14.66
N TRP A 299 -1.89 19.21 -13.81
CA TRP A 299 -2.89 18.14 -13.74
C TRP A 299 -3.84 18.13 -14.93
N LEU A 300 -4.06 19.30 -15.55
CA LEU A 300 -4.88 19.44 -16.75
C LEU A 300 -4.19 18.91 -18.01
N ARG A 301 -2.90 18.51 -17.95
CA ARG A 301 -2.22 17.77 -19.03
C ARG A 301 -2.72 16.33 -19.02
N SER A 302 -3.88 16.11 -19.64
CA SER A 302 -4.60 14.84 -19.64
C SER A 302 -4.89 14.35 -21.05
N VAL A 303 -5.02 13.03 -21.20
CA VAL A 303 -5.50 12.37 -22.43
C VAL A 303 -6.98 12.69 -22.73
N TYR A 304 -7.75 13.14 -21.72
CA TYR A 304 -9.17 13.51 -21.85
C TYR A 304 -9.40 14.98 -21.44
N PRO A 305 -8.87 15.96 -22.19
CA PRO A 305 -8.88 17.38 -21.80
C PRO A 305 -10.30 17.96 -21.64
N ASN A 306 -11.25 17.54 -22.49
CA ASN A 306 -12.64 17.99 -22.42
C ASN A 306 -13.34 17.60 -21.12
N PHE A 307 -12.98 16.45 -20.53
CA PHE A 307 -13.54 15.99 -19.26
C PHE A 307 -13.12 16.88 -18.10
N LEU A 308 -11.88 17.38 -18.10
CA LEU A 308 -11.37 18.29 -17.08
C LEU A 308 -11.79 19.74 -17.31
N ALA A 309 -12.07 20.12 -18.57
CA ALA A 309 -12.48 21.47 -18.92
C ALA A 309 -13.77 21.91 -18.20
N SER A 310 -14.81 21.07 -18.24
CA SER A 310 -16.09 21.32 -17.56
C SER A 310 -15.92 21.42 -16.04
N LYS A 311 -15.01 20.63 -15.47
CA LYS A 311 -14.67 20.64 -14.04
C LYS A 311 -13.87 21.88 -13.61
N THR A 312 -13.14 22.49 -14.53
CA THR A 312 -12.28 23.66 -14.27
C THR A 312 -13.03 24.98 -14.42
N ALA A 313 -14.07 25.03 -15.27
CA ALA A 313 -14.85 26.24 -15.51
C ALA A 313 -15.39 26.93 -14.22
N PRO A 314 -15.92 26.19 -13.22
CA PRO A 314 -16.33 26.81 -11.95
C PRO A 314 -15.20 27.50 -11.19
N LEU A 315 -13.97 27.01 -11.30
CA LEU A 315 -12.80 27.64 -10.66
C LEU A 315 -12.46 28.96 -11.36
N VAL A 316 -12.47 28.98 -12.69
CA VAL A 316 -12.25 30.19 -13.49
C VAL A 316 -13.26 31.27 -13.11
N THR A 317 -14.55 30.94 -13.11
CA THR A 317 -15.63 31.88 -12.77
C THR A 317 -15.45 32.45 -11.35
N ARG A 318 -15.10 31.61 -10.38
CA ARG A 318 -14.89 32.04 -8.99
C ARG A 318 -13.66 32.92 -8.82
N LEU A 319 -12.56 32.60 -9.47
CA LEU A 319 -11.36 33.44 -9.46
C LEU A 319 -11.65 34.82 -10.06
N ALA A 320 -12.36 34.87 -11.19
CA ALA A 320 -12.73 36.13 -11.82
C ALA A 320 -13.66 36.98 -10.93
N ALA A 321 -14.65 36.36 -10.27
CA ALA A 321 -15.57 37.04 -9.39
C ALA A 321 -14.90 37.62 -8.12
N ASP A 322 -13.85 36.96 -7.62
CA ASP A 322 -13.10 37.39 -6.43
C ASP A 322 -11.94 38.36 -6.74
N GLY A 323 -11.81 38.81 -8.00
CA GLY A 323 -10.79 39.79 -8.41
C GLY A 323 -9.45 39.18 -8.88
N HIS A 324 -9.31 37.85 -8.89
CA HIS A 324 -8.14 37.14 -9.40
C HIS A 324 -8.20 36.97 -10.94
N HIS A 325 -8.33 38.09 -11.66
CA HIS A 325 -8.60 38.10 -13.10
C HIS A 325 -7.45 37.50 -13.94
N ALA A 326 -6.20 37.74 -13.56
CA ALA A 326 -5.04 37.25 -14.30
C ALA A 326 -4.97 35.72 -14.26
N GLU A 327 -5.15 35.14 -13.08
CA GLU A 327 -5.17 33.70 -12.86
C GLU A 327 -6.40 33.04 -13.49
N ALA A 328 -7.56 33.68 -13.41
CA ALA A 328 -8.77 33.20 -14.08
C ALA A 328 -8.56 33.13 -15.61
N LEU A 329 -8.01 34.19 -16.21
CA LEU A 329 -7.77 34.26 -17.65
C LEU A 329 -6.69 33.28 -18.11
N ASP A 330 -5.59 33.13 -17.35
CA ASP A 330 -4.54 32.15 -17.61
C ASP A 330 -5.09 30.72 -17.61
N LEU A 331 -5.89 30.37 -16.60
CA LEU A 331 -6.49 29.04 -16.51
C LEU A 331 -7.55 28.81 -17.61
N ALA A 332 -8.34 29.83 -17.95
CA ALA A 332 -9.32 29.75 -19.04
C ALA A 332 -8.66 29.51 -20.40
N ARG A 333 -7.61 30.28 -20.73
CA ARG A 333 -6.84 30.11 -21.97
C ARG A 333 -6.26 28.71 -22.07
N TYR A 334 -5.69 28.21 -20.97
CA TYR A 334 -5.11 26.88 -20.91
C TYR A 334 -6.14 25.79 -21.25
N VAL A 335 -7.33 25.86 -20.64
CA VAL A 335 -8.39 24.87 -20.84
C VAL A 335 -9.02 24.96 -22.24
N LEU A 336 -9.15 26.17 -22.80
CA LEU A 336 -9.73 26.39 -24.13
C LEU A 336 -8.75 26.10 -25.28
N GLY A 337 -7.49 25.78 -24.98
CA GLY A 337 -6.44 25.60 -25.99
C GLY A 337 -6.11 26.89 -26.76
N ALA A 338 -6.55 28.04 -26.24
CA ALA A 338 -6.26 29.35 -26.81
C ALA A 338 -4.82 29.72 -26.44
N LYS A 339 -3.90 29.59 -27.40
CA LYS A 339 -2.53 30.08 -27.27
C LYS A 339 -2.49 31.60 -27.24
#